data_AF-K9GMM9-F1
#
_entry.id   AF-K9GMM9-F1
#
_cell.length_a   1.000
_cell.length_b   1.000
_cell.length_c   1.000
_cell.angle_alpha   90.00
_cell.angle_beta   90.00
_cell.angle_gamma   90.00
#
_symmetry.space_group_name_H-M   'P 1'
#
loop_
_entity.id
_entity.type
_entity.pdbx_description
1 polymer ?
#
loop_
_entity_poly.entity_id
_entity_poly.type
_entity_poly.pdbx_seq_one_letter_code
_entity_poly.pdbx_strand_id
1 'polypeptide(L)' 'MKGIGIALIIIGCIGVLMGGMMFGDIGIAALIGAVTAILSGTGFIMANKRLPA' A
#
# COMPACT_ATOMS: atom_id res chain seq x y z
N MET A 1 -4.10 11.50 -10.27
CA MET A 1 -3.53 10.74 -9.12
C MET A 1 -4.28 9.44 -8.75
N LYS A 2 -5.49 9.22 -9.29
CA LYS A 2 -6.33 8.04 -9.01
C LYS A 2 -5.69 6.69 -9.34
N GLY A 3 -4.96 6.58 -10.46
CA GLY A 3 -4.30 5.33 -10.88
C GLY A 3 -3.18 4.88 -9.95
N ILE A 4 -2.36 5.82 -9.47
CA ILE A 4 -1.26 5.54 -8.52
C ILE A 4 -1.84 5.03 -7.20
N GLY A 5 -2.93 5.63 -6.72
CA GLY A 5 -3.58 5.19 -5.49
C GLY A 5 -4.13 3.77 -5.56
N ILE A 6 -4.74 3.40 -6.69
CA ILE A 6 -5.25 2.03 -6.91
C ILE A 6 -4.08 1.04 -7.00
N ALA A 7 -3.01 1.37 -7.73
CA ALA A 7 -1.83 0.51 -7.84
C ALA A 7 -1.18 0.24 -6.46
N LEU A 8 -1.04 1.28 -5.63
CA LEU A 8 -0.50 1.17 -4.26
C LEU A 8 -1.33 0.26 -3.36
N ILE A 9 -2.67 0.32 -3.45
CA ILE A 9 -3.55 -0.56 -2.68
C ILE A 9 -3.40 -2.01 -3.12
N ILE A 10 -3.36 -2.27 -4.43
CA ILE A 10 -3.19 -3.63 -4.97
C ILE A 10 -1.85 -4.23 -4.53
N ILE A 11 -0.76 -3.47 -4.72
CA ILE A 11 0.59 -3.90 -4.33
C ILE A 11 0.66 -4.11 -2.81
N GLY A 12 0.05 -3.23 -2.03
CA GLY A 12 -0.03 -3.35 -0.58
C GLY A 12 -0.77 -4.62 -0.13
N CYS A 13 -1.92 -4.94 -0.73
CA CYS A 13 -2.63 -6.19 -0.44
C CYS A 13 -1.79 -7.44 -0.76
N ILE A 14 -1.07 -7.44 -1.89
CA ILE A 14 -0.15 -8.53 -2.25
C ILE A 14 1.00 -8.60 -1.23
N GLY A 15 1.56 -7.46 -0.84
CA GLY A 15 2.63 -7.36 0.16
C GLY A 15 2.23 -7.90 1.54
N VAL A 16 0.98 -7.70 1.97
CA VAL A 16 0.47 -8.29 3.23
C VAL A 16 0.42 -9.80 3.13
N LEU A 17 -0.08 -10.35 2.02
CA LEU A 17 -0.13 -11.81 1.80
C LEU A 17 1.28 -12.41 1.78
N MET A 18 2.22 -11.78 1.08
CA MET A 18 3.62 -12.22 1.04
C MET A 18 4.31 -12.09 2.39
N GLY A 19 4.06 -11.00 3.13
CA GLY A 19 4.59 -10.78 4.47
C GLY A 19 4.12 -11.83 5.48
N GLY A 20 2.89 -12.35 5.32
CA GLY A 20 2.39 -13.47 6.13
C GLY A 20 3.04 -14.82 5.83
N MET A 21 3.68 -14.98 4.65
CA MET A 21 4.46 -16.18 4.28
C MET A 21 5.94 -16.08 4.67
N MET A 22 6.41 -14.89 5.05
CA MET A 22 7.79 -14.61 5.42
C MET A 22 7.96 -14.60 6.95
N PHE A 23 9.08 -15.16 7.45
CA PHE A 23 9.37 -15.24 8.88
C PHE A 23 10.50 -14.29 9.29
N GLY A 24 10.45 -13.83 10.55
CA GLY A 24 11.45 -12.95 11.14
C GLY A 24 11.37 -11.51 10.64
N ASP A 25 12.50 -10.81 10.65
CA ASP A 25 12.58 -9.36 10.36
C ASP A 25 12.13 -9.00 8.94
N ILE A 26 12.31 -9.93 7.99
CA ILE A 26 11.89 -9.75 6.60
C ILE A 26 10.36 -9.70 6.49
N GLY A 27 9.67 -10.57 7.23
CA GLY A 27 8.20 -10.57 7.26
C GLY A 27 7.66 -9.28 7.86
N ILE A 28 8.25 -8.80 8.96
CA ILE A 28 7.88 -7.52 9.57
C ILE A 28 8.16 -6.35 8.63
N ALA A 29 9.33 -6.31 7.99
CA ALA A 29 9.67 -5.27 7.02
C ALA A 29 8.70 -5.25 5.83
N ALA A 30 8.37 -6.43 5.29
CA ALA A 30 7.40 -6.57 4.21
C ALA A 30 6.01 -6.09 4.63
N LEU A 31 5.58 -6.42 5.86
CA LEU A 31 4.28 -6.03 6.40
C LEU A 31 4.20 -4.52 6.65
N ILE A 32 5.27 -3.90 7.18
CA ILE A 32 5.36 -2.44 7.35
C ILE A 32 5.28 -1.75 5.99
N GLY A 33 6.03 -2.23 4.98
CA GLY A 33 6.00 -1.69 3.63
C GLY A 33 4.63 -1.84 2.96
N ALA A 34 3.97 -2.98 3.16
CA ALA A 34 2.64 -3.24 2.64
C ALA A 34 1.58 -2.32 3.26
N VAL A 35 1.63 -2.12 4.58
CA VAL A 35 0.72 -1.21 5.30
C VAL A 35 0.94 0.24 4.90
N THR A 36 2.19 0.70 4.76
CA THR A 36 2.50 2.05 4.27
C THR A 36 2.06 2.26 2.82
N ALA A 37 2.14 1.23 1.97
CA ALA A 37 1.63 1.29 0.60
C ALA A 37 0.09 1.45 0.57
N ILE A 38 -0.65 0.70 1.38
CA ILE A 38 -2.12 0.82 1.48
C ILE A 38 -2.51 2.22 1.99
N LEU A 39 -1.87 2.69 3.08
CA LEU A 39 -2.12 4.02 3.63
C LEU A 39 -1.82 5.12 2.62
N SER A 40 -0.70 5.03 1.90
CA SER A 40 -0.35 5.98 0.84
C SER A 40 -1.37 5.93 -0.30
N GLY A 41 -1.78 4.74 -0.72
CA GLY A 41 -2.75 4.56 -1.80
C GLY A 41 -4.12 5.18 -1.50
N THR A 42 -4.62 4.99 -0.27
CA THR A 42 -5.85 5.66 0.20
C THR A 42 -5.68 7.19 0.29
N GLY A 43 -4.52 7.66 0.74
CA GLY A 43 -4.15 9.08 0.75
C GLY A 43 -4.16 9.71 -0.64
N PHE A 44 -3.60 9.04 -1.64
CA PHE A 44 -3.60 9.49 -3.04
C PHE A 44 -5.02 9.55 -3.64
N ILE A 45 -5.90 8.60 -3.31
CA ILE A 45 -7.30 8.62 -3.75
C ILE A 45 -8.04 9.80 -3.10
N MET A 46 -7.83 10.04 -1.80
CA MET A 46 -8.43 11.18 -1.10
C MET A 46 -7.92 12.50 -1.65
N ALA A 47 -6.62 12.62 -1.88
CA ALA A 47 -5.99 13.80 -2.48
C ALA A 47 -6.58 14.08 -3.87
N ASN A 48 -6.76 13.05 -4.71
CA ASN A 48 -7.38 13.21 -6.03
C ASN A 48 -8.84 13.70 -5.98
N LYS A 49 -9.57 13.46 -4.88
CA LYS A 49 -10.93 13.98 -4.70
C LYS A 49 -10.94 15.45 -4.27
N ARG A 50 -9.95 15.89 -3.48
CA ARG A 50 -9.85 17.26 -2.95
C ARG A 50 -9.10 18.21 -3.88
N LEU A 51 -8.12 17.68 -4.60
CA LEU A 51 -7.29 18.36 -5.59
C LEU A 51 -7.36 17.53 -6.88
N PRO A 52 -8.44 17.68 -7.66
CA PRO A 52 -8.49 17.11 -8.99
C PRO A 52 -7.47 17.87 -9.85
N ALA A 53 -6.25 17.33 -9.93
CA ALA A 53 -5.25 17.71 -10.91
C ALA A 53 -5.57 17.07 -12.27
#